data_AF-A0A3V7IFK3-F1
#
_entry.id   AF-A0A3V7IFK3-F1
#
_cell.length_a   1.000
_cell.length_b   1.000
_cell.length_c   1.000
_cell.angle_alpha   90.00
_cell.angle_beta   90.00
_cell.angle_gamma   90.00
#
_symmetry.space_group_name_H-M   'P 1'
#
loop_
_entity.id
_entity.type
_entity.pdbx_description
1 polymer ?
#
loop_
_entity_poly.entity_id
_entity_poly.type
_entity_poly.pdbx_seq_one_letter_code
_entity_poly.pdbx_strand_id
1 'polypeptide(L)'
;MKLESALRHFSPQGMHISDDVKGTSPDRLTGTDVMAAIGTTSSRARFGLAAFFGKAGISKTDEQQAVQALARHAMDTAPKNVRKAAGGEFGWCMLVLAQFAFAEYSRSAATSVTCHTCKGSGRITRTQTTRKVSYPWGKAPYWASKSRAVRPSDWEKWTEVTEIVPAVCEACDGKGAISARCRCGGKGEVLDRIATKERGVPVFKTCERCSGEGYSRVSSATVHRAILKRLPELHQSSWSRNWKPFYEMLVDVLYKGERQAASEFEKATAY
;
A
#
# COMPACT_ATOMS: atom_id res chain seq x y z
N MET A 1 -9.11 9.55 18.20
CA MET A 1 -9.91 10.79 18.05
C MET A 1 -11.40 10.47 18.19
N LYS A 2 -12.26 11.38 18.67
CA LYS A 2 -13.72 11.09 18.71
C LYS A 2 -14.27 10.76 17.30
N LEU A 3 -13.71 11.38 16.26
CA LEU A 3 -14.03 11.09 14.86
C LEU A 3 -13.87 9.61 14.46
N GLU A 4 -12.95 8.86 15.05
CA GLU A 4 -12.78 7.42 14.78
C GLU A 4 -13.90 6.56 15.36
N SER A 5 -14.52 7.00 16.46
CA SER A 5 -15.68 6.30 17.02
C SER A 5 -16.90 6.39 16.09
N ALA A 6 -16.99 7.44 15.26
CA ALA A 6 -18.04 7.56 14.25
C ALA A 6 -18.02 6.40 13.24
N LEU A 7 -16.85 5.82 12.96
CA LEU A 7 -16.71 4.67 12.05
C LEU A 7 -17.52 3.45 12.51
N ARG A 8 -17.75 3.29 13.82
CA ARG A 8 -18.55 2.20 14.38
C ARG A 8 -20.01 2.25 13.96
N HIS A 9 -20.52 3.42 13.59
CA HIS A 9 -21.90 3.61 13.15
C HIS A 9 -22.11 3.25 11.68
N PHE A 10 -21.04 3.06 10.91
CA PHE A 10 -21.09 2.56 9.53
C PHE A 10 -21.04 1.03 9.42
N SER A 11 -20.79 0.34 10.54
CA SER A 11 -20.83 -1.12 10.61
C SER A 11 -22.19 -1.61 11.14
N PRO A 12 -22.68 -2.79 10.72
CA PRO A 12 -23.90 -3.36 11.28
C PRO A 12 -23.75 -3.51 12.80
N GLN A 13 -24.62 -2.86 13.56
CA GLN A 13 -24.63 -3.03 15.01
C GLN A 13 -25.42 -4.29 15.34
N GLY A 14 -24.77 -5.22 16.03
CA GLY A 14 -25.43 -6.41 16.55
C GLY A 14 -26.55 -6.04 17.51
N MET A 15 -27.57 -6.90 17.59
CA MET A 15 -28.63 -6.74 18.58
C MET A 15 -28.03 -6.85 19.98
N HIS A 16 -28.11 -5.77 20.76
CA HIS A 16 -27.63 -5.75 22.14
C HIS A 16 -28.67 -6.42 23.03
N ILE A 17 -28.51 -7.74 23.25
CA ILE A 17 -29.36 -8.52 24.15
C ILE A 17 -28.67 -8.56 25.52
N SER A 18 -28.97 -7.60 26.37
CA SER A 18 -28.57 -7.59 27.78
C SER A 18 -29.66 -6.93 28.62
N ASP A 19 -29.76 -7.30 29.89
CA ASP A 19 -30.55 -6.57 30.89
C ASP A 19 -29.86 -5.29 31.39
N ASP A 20 -28.61 -5.04 30.97
CA ASP A 20 -27.94 -3.78 31.27
C ASP A 20 -28.66 -2.59 30.62
N VAL A 21 -29.05 -1.63 31.45
CA VAL A 21 -29.59 -0.35 30.99
C VAL A 21 -28.52 0.35 30.16
N LYS A 22 -28.88 0.80 28.95
CA LYS A 22 -28.03 1.66 28.12
C LYS A 22 -27.50 2.81 28.97
N GLY A 23 -26.18 2.83 29.20
CA GLY A 23 -25.55 3.82 30.09
C GLY A 23 -26.03 5.25 29.78
N THR A 24 -26.50 5.94 30.81
CA THR A 24 -27.07 7.29 30.79
C THR A 24 -26.00 8.39 30.88
N SER A 25 -24.74 8.04 30.62
CA SER A 25 -23.66 9.02 30.68
C SER A 25 -23.92 10.13 29.66
N PRO A 26 -23.89 11.42 30.07
CA PRO A 26 -24.05 12.54 29.15
C PRO A 26 -22.96 12.60 28.08
N ASP A 27 -21.81 11.96 28.32
CA ASP A 27 -20.71 11.87 27.35
C ASP A 27 -20.91 10.83 26.24
N ARG A 28 -22.02 10.08 26.28
CA ARG A 28 -22.30 9.02 25.32
C ARG A 28 -22.85 9.59 24.02
N LEU A 29 -22.09 9.49 22.95
CA LEU A 29 -22.57 9.78 21.60
C LEU A 29 -23.60 8.75 21.14
N THR A 30 -24.81 9.21 20.85
CA THR A 30 -25.84 8.39 20.20
C THR A 30 -25.66 8.41 18.67
N GLY A 31 -26.32 7.49 17.97
CA GLY A 31 -26.26 7.47 16.50
C GLY A 31 -26.76 8.79 15.88
N THR A 32 -27.75 9.44 16.50
CA THR A 32 -28.26 10.76 16.08
C THR A 32 -27.22 11.85 16.28
N ASP A 33 -26.50 11.85 17.40
CA ASP A 33 -25.46 12.86 17.67
C ASP A 33 -24.29 12.71 16.68
N VAL A 34 -23.92 11.46 16.37
CA VAL A 34 -22.90 11.18 15.34
C VAL A 34 -23.34 11.66 13.97
N MET A 35 -24.59 11.42 13.57
CA MET A 35 -25.10 11.90 12.28
C MET A 35 -25.16 13.42 12.21
N ALA A 36 -25.62 14.08 13.27
CA ALA A 36 -25.64 15.53 13.38
C ALA A 36 -24.21 16.11 13.30
N ALA A 37 -23.28 15.53 14.06
CA ALA A 37 -21.87 15.92 14.07
C ALA A 37 -21.17 15.70 12.73
N ILE A 38 -21.50 14.62 12.00
CA ILE A 38 -21.03 14.41 10.63
C ILE A 38 -21.56 15.53 9.72
N GLY A 39 -22.85 15.87 9.81
CA GLY A 39 -23.45 16.94 9.01
C GLY A 39 -22.82 18.32 9.27
N THR A 40 -22.61 18.67 10.54
CA THR A 40 -21.93 19.92 10.91
C THR A 40 -20.46 19.94 10.50
N THR A 41 -19.76 18.81 10.63
CA THR A 41 -18.37 18.69 10.19
C THR A 41 -18.27 18.76 8.66
N SER A 42 -19.25 18.22 7.94
CA SER A 42 -19.26 18.27 6.47
C SER A 42 -19.43 19.70 5.96
N SER A 43 -20.13 20.58 6.67
CA SER A 43 -20.30 21.98 6.26
C SER A 43 -19.06 22.83 6.55
N ARG A 44 -18.35 22.55 7.66
CA ARG A 44 -17.19 23.33 8.11
C ARG A 44 -15.83 22.81 7.64
N ALA A 45 -15.70 21.50 7.45
CA ALA A 45 -14.45 20.81 7.16
C ALA A 45 -14.63 19.69 6.13
N ARG A 46 -15.36 19.98 5.03
CA ARG A 46 -15.71 19.00 4.00
C ARG A 46 -14.51 18.19 3.47
N PHE A 47 -13.42 18.87 3.15
CA PHE A 47 -12.22 18.24 2.61
C PHE A 47 -11.62 17.20 3.58
N GLY A 48 -11.45 17.59 4.84
CA GLY A 48 -10.89 16.71 5.87
C GLY A 48 -11.78 15.51 6.17
N LEU A 49 -13.11 15.74 6.23
CA LEU A 49 -14.07 14.66 6.44
C LEU A 49 -14.09 13.67 5.27
N ALA A 50 -14.06 14.17 4.03
CA ALA A 50 -13.99 13.33 2.84
C ALA A 50 -12.68 12.53 2.81
N ALA A 51 -11.55 13.16 3.17
CA ALA A 51 -10.27 12.48 3.25
C ALA A 51 -10.28 11.37 4.32
N PHE A 52 -10.87 11.63 5.48
CA PHE A 52 -11.03 10.65 6.55
C PHE A 52 -11.89 9.45 6.13
N PHE A 53 -13.07 9.67 5.55
CA PHE A 53 -13.93 8.57 5.08
C PHE A 53 -13.31 7.78 3.93
N GLY A 54 -12.57 8.44 3.03
CA GLY A 54 -11.81 7.76 1.99
C GLY A 54 -10.68 6.89 2.57
N LYS A 55 -9.94 7.40 3.57
CA LYS A 55 -8.90 6.64 4.29
C LYS A 55 -9.46 5.43 5.03
N ALA A 56 -10.65 5.56 5.62
CA ALA A 56 -11.34 4.46 6.29
C ALA A 56 -11.93 3.43 5.31
N GLY A 57 -11.98 3.73 4.01
CA GLY A 57 -12.55 2.84 2.99
C GLY A 57 -14.07 2.76 3.00
N ILE A 58 -14.76 3.70 3.65
CA ILE A 58 -16.24 3.73 3.72
C ILE A 58 -16.84 4.18 2.39
N SER A 59 -16.22 5.17 1.74
CA SER A 59 -16.82 5.88 0.62
C SER A 59 -15.78 6.18 -0.46
N LYS A 60 -15.90 5.49 -1.61
CA LYS A 60 -15.08 5.75 -2.80
C LYS A 60 -15.35 7.13 -3.40
N THR A 61 -16.57 7.62 -3.25
CA THR A 61 -16.95 8.96 -3.70
C THR A 61 -16.25 10.04 -2.89
N ASP A 62 -16.11 9.86 -1.58
CA ASP A 62 -15.40 10.81 -0.72
C ASP A 62 -13.89 10.77 -0.96
N GLU A 63 -13.32 9.59 -1.22
CA GLU A 63 -11.94 9.46 -1.69
C GLU A 63 -11.70 10.27 -2.99
N GLN A 64 -12.58 10.11 -3.99
CA GLN A 64 -12.47 10.86 -5.24
C GLN A 64 -12.61 12.37 -5.02
N GLN A 65 -13.56 12.79 -4.17
CA GLN A 65 -13.73 14.20 -3.83
C GLN A 65 -12.49 14.78 -3.13
N ALA A 66 -11.91 14.05 -2.18
CA ALA A 66 -10.70 14.46 -1.47
C ALA A 66 -9.51 14.60 -2.43
N VAL A 67 -9.30 13.62 -3.31
CA VAL A 67 -8.22 13.66 -4.32
C VAL A 67 -8.43 14.83 -5.29
N GLN A 68 -9.64 15.07 -5.78
CA GLN A 68 -9.92 16.19 -6.69
C GLN A 68 -9.73 17.55 -6.00
N ALA A 69 -10.20 17.69 -4.75
CA ALA A 69 -10.00 18.90 -3.97
C ALA A 69 -8.51 19.16 -3.71
N LEU A 70 -7.74 18.11 -3.37
CA LEU A 70 -6.29 18.21 -3.20
C LEU A 70 -5.59 18.57 -4.50
N ALA A 71 -6.03 18.02 -5.64
CA ALA A 71 -5.47 18.37 -6.95
C ALA A 71 -5.73 19.85 -7.31
N ARG A 72 -6.91 20.40 -6.99
CA ARG A 72 -7.19 21.84 -7.13
C ARG A 72 -6.29 22.67 -6.23
N HIS A 73 -6.18 22.31 -4.95
CA HIS A 73 -5.28 22.97 -4.03
C HIS A 73 -3.82 22.92 -4.51
N ALA A 74 -3.38 21.79 -5.08
CA ALA A 74 -2.07 21.66 -5.68
C ALA A 74 -1.88 22.59 -6.88
N MET A 75 -2.89 22.73 -7.75
CA MET A 75 -2.84 23.66 -8.88
C MET A 75 -2.70 25.12 -8.44
N ASP A 76 -3.33 25.51 -7.33
CA ASP A 76 -3.28 26.88 -6.80
C ASP A 76 -1.96 27.18 -6.07
N THR A 77 -1.45 26.22 -5.31
CA THR A 77 -0.27 26.39 -4.44
C THR A 77 1.06 25.99 -5.08
N ALA A 78 1.03 25.40 -6.28
CA ALA A 78 2.24 24.91 -6.94
C ALA A 78 3.30 26.01 -7.12
N PRO A 79 4.56 25.74 -6.71
CA PRO A 79 5.64 26.70 -6.86
C PRO A 79 5.97 26.92 -8.35
N LYS A 80 6.49 28.10 -8.68
CA LYS A 80 6.82 28.51 -10.06
C LYS A 80 7.70 27.49 -10.78
N ASN A 81 8.65 26.87 -10.07
CA ASN A 81 9.56 25.87 -10.63
C ASN A 81 8.84 24.59 -11.07
N VAL A 82 7.88 24.11 -10.26
CA VAL A 82 7.04 22.95 -10.61
C VAL A 82 6.14 23.29 -11.79
N ARG A 83 5.52 24.48 -11.78
CA ARG A 83 4.65 24.94 -12.87
C ARG A 83 5.40 25.04 -14.21
N LYS A 84 6.59 25.65 -14.20
CA LYS A 84 7.44 25.77 -15.40
C LYS A 84 7.92 24.41 -15.91
N ALA A 85 8.38 23.55 -15.00
CA ALA A 85 8.85 22.21 -15.37
C ALA A 85 7.74 21.31 -15.91
N ALA A 86 6.51 21.47 -15.42
CA ALA A 86 5.39 20.64 -15.85
C ALA A 86 4.78 21.06 -17.20
N GLY A 87 4.88 22.35 -17.57
CA GLY A 87 4.40 22.86 -18.85
C GLY A 87 2.93 22.49 -19.12
N GLY A 88 2.66 21.93 -20.31
CA GLY A 88 1.32 21.49 -20.72
C GLY A 88 0.74 20.34 -19.90
N GLU A 89 1.57 19.54 -19.23
CA GLU A 89 1.14 18.40 -18.41
C GLU A 89 0.90 18.79 -16.94
N PHE A 90 0.88 20.10 -16.62
CA PHE A 90 0.72 20.59 -15.24
C PHE A 90 -0.51 20.02 -14.53
N GLY A 91 -1.69 20.08 -15.16
CA GLY A 91 -2.92 19.56 -14.54
C GLY A 91 -2.87 18.07 -14.25
N TRP A 92 -2.31 17.29 -15.19
CA TRP A 92 -2.12 15.85 -15.00
C TRP A 92 -1.13 15.56 -13.86
N CYS A 93 0.00 16.30 -13.80
CA CYS A 93 0.98 16.16 -12.75
C CYS A 93 0.40 16.44 -11.36
N MET A 94 -0.42 17.49 -11.22
CA MET A 94 -1.07 17.80 -9.95
C MET A 94 -2.04 16.70 -9.52
N LEU A 95 -2.79 16.13 -10.46
CA LEU A 95 -3.68 15.00 -10.18
C LEU A 95 -2.90 13.76 -9.73
N VAL A 96 -1.81 13.43 -10.41
CA VAL A 96 -0.95 12.29 -10.06
C VAL A 96 -0.33 12.49 -8.68
N LEU A 97 0.19 13.68 -8.38
CA LEU A 97 0.70 14.01 -7.05
C LEU A 97 -0.37 13.87 -5.97
N ALA A 98 -1.59 14.37 -6.22
CA ALA A 98 -2.69 14.25 -5.28
C ALA A 98 -3.10 12.78 -5.04
N GLN A 99 -3.14 11.95 -6.08
CA GLN A 99 -3.41 10.51 -5.95
C GLN A 99 -2.34 9.80 -5.11
N PHE A 100 -1.06 10.06 -5.38
CA PHE A 100 0.02 9.49 -4.57
C PHE A 100 0.06 10.04 -3.16
N ALA A 101 -0.33 11.29 -2.94
CA ALA A 101 -0.37 11.89 -1.62
C ALA A 101 -1.50 11.27 -0.79
N PHE A 102 -2.67 11.10 -1.40
CA PHE A 102 -3.78 10.39 -0.79
C PHE A 102 -3.44 8.93 -0.48
N ALA A 103 -2.81 8.21 -1.40
CA ALA A 103 -2.38 6.82 -1.22
C ALA A 103 -1.23 6.64 -0.22
N GLU A 104 -0.52 7.71 0.14
CA GLU A 104 0.45 7.73 1.24
C GLU A 104 -0.25 8.01 2.57
N TYR A 105 -1.14 9.01 2.59
CA TYR A 105 -1.97 9.37 3.74
C TYR A 105 -2.89 8.23 4.20
N SER A 106 -3.52 7.50 3.27
CA SER A 106 -4.42 6.38 3.57
C SER A 106 -3.69 5.04 3.80
N ARG A 107 -2.35 5.04 3.71
CA ARG A 107 -1.57 3.82 3.82
C ARG A 107 -1.58 3.27 5.25
N SER A 108 -1.70 1.96 5.36
CA SER A 108 -1.62 1.23 6.62
C SER A 108 -0.95 -0.13 6.45
N ALA A 109 -0.76 -0.84 7.56
CA ALA A 109 -0.29 -2.23 7.55
C ALA A 109 -1.27 -3.22 6.90
N ALA A 110 -2.49 -2.80 6.57
CA ALA A 110 -3.46 -3.59 5.80
C ALA A 110 -3.42 -3.28 4.30
N THR A 111 -2.77 -2.19 3.87
CA THR A 111 -2.70 -1.81 2.46
C THR A 111 -1.93 -2.86 1.67
N SER A 112 -2.54 -3.33 0.59
CA SER A 112 -1.91 -4.21 -0.40
C SER A 112 -2.27 -3.74 -1.81
N VAL A 113 -1.30 -3.81 -2.73
CA VAL A 113 -1.48 -3.47 -4.14
C VAL A 113 -1.30 -4.72 -4.97
N THR A 114 -2.11 -4.90 -6.01
CA THR A 114 -1.93 -5.98 -6.99
C THR A 114 -0.52 -5.93 -7.57
N CYS A 115 0.19 -7.06 -7.58
CA CYS A 115 1.56 -7.11 -8.07
C CYS A 115 1.60 -6.72 -9.56
N HIS A 116 2.39 -5.70 -9.89
CA HIS A 116 2.49 -5.20 -11.26
C HIS A 116 3.25 -6.17 -12.18
N THR A 117 4.13 -7.01 -11.63
CA THR A 117 4.92 -7.98 -12.41
C THR A 117 4.07 -9.15 -12.90
N CYS A 118 3.25 -9.74 -12.03
CA CYS A 118 2.40 -10.89 -12.38
C CYS A 118 0.92 -10.54 -12.59
N LYS A 119 0.57 -9.25 -12.50
CA LYS A 119 -0.82 -8.75 -12.63
C LYS A 119 -1.82 -9.48 -11.73
N GLY A 120 -1.38 -9.91 -10.55
CA GLY A 120 -2.23 -10.63 -9.59
C GLY A 120 -2.16 -12.16 -9.67
N SER A 121 -1.53 -12.75 -10.69
CA SER A 121 -1.52 -14.21 -10.86
C SER A 121 -0.62 -14.96 -9.86
N GLY A 122 0.32 -14.26 -9.21
CA GLY A 122 1.36 -14.86 -8.37
C GLY A 122 2.42 -15.65 -9.15
N ARG A 123 2.29 -15.78 -10.47
CA ARG A 123 3.19 -16.59 -11.30
C ARG A 123 3.70 -15.79 -12.50
N ILE A 124 4.94 -16.05 -12.88
CA ILE A 124 5.57 -15.55 -14.10
C ILE A 124 6.03 -16.74 -14.93
N THR A 125 6.24 -16.54 -16.22
CA THR A 125 6.83 -17.56 -17.08
C THR A 125 8.36 -17.46 -17.01
N ARG A 126 9.03 -18.60 -16.82
CA ARG A 126 10.49 -18.71 -16.90
C ARG A 126 10.86 -19.71 -17.98
N THR A 127 11.80 -19.33 -18.82
CA THR A 127 12.42 -20.24 -19.78
C THR A 127 13.41 -21.14 -19.05
N GLN A 128 13.21 -22.45 -19.13
CA GLN A 128 14.11 -23.44 -18.54
C GLN A 128 14.55 -24.41 -19.63
N THR A 129 15.87 -24.51 -19.82
CA THR A 129 16.46 -25.53 -20.69
C THR A 129 16.57 -26.82 -19.88
N THR A 130 15.82 -27.84 -20.27
CA THR A 130 15.88 -29.17 -19.64
C THR A 130 16.49 -30.15 -20.62
N ARG A 131 17.44 -30.96 -20.14
CA ARG A 131 18.04 -32.03 -20.93
C ARG A 131 17.12 -33.25 -20.86
N LYS A 132 16.48 -33.60 -21.98
CA LYS A 132 15.64 -34.80 -22.08
C LYS A 132 16.40 -35.93 -22.73
N VAL A 133 16.31 -37.13 -22.14
CA VAL A 133 16.79 -38.37 -22.77
C VAL A 133 15.66 -38.99 -23.57
N SER A 134 15.94 -39.30 -24.82
CA SER A 134 15.09 -40.14 -25.66
C SER A 134 15.86 -41.38 -26.09
N TYR A 135 15.14 -42.44 -26.44
CA TYR A 135 15.69 -43.70 -26.95
C TYR A 135 15.15 -43.94 -28.35
N PRO A 136 15.69 -43.28 -29.40
CA PRO A 136 15.09 -43.35 -30.73
C PRO A 136 15.11 -44.76 -31.33
N TRP A 137 15.94 -45.67 -30.78
CA TRP A 137 16.17 -47.04 -31.23
C TRP A 137 15.71 -48.08 -30.18
N GLY A 138 14.92 -47.65 -29.17
CA GLY A 138 14.50 -48.48 -28.04
C GLY A 138 15.48 -48.47 -26.86
N LYS A 139 15.04 -49.02 -25.72
CA LYS A 139 15.88 -49.10 -24.50
C LYS A 139 17.10 -50.00 -24.74
N ALA A 140 18.20 -49.70 -24.07
CA ALA A 140 19.41 -50.51 -24.13
C ALA A 140 19.12 -51.98 -23.76
N PRO A 141 19.56 -52.95 -24.59
CA PRO A 141 19.45 -54.38 -24.25
C PRO A 141 20.23 -54.71 -22.97
N TYR A 142 19.78 -55.71 -22.20
CA TYR A 142 20.42 -56.12 -20.94
C TYR A 142 21.93 -56.39 -21.06
N TRP A 143 22.37 -57.00 -22.17
CA TRP A 143 23.77 -57.34 -22.41
C TRP A 143 24.69 -56.12 -22.59
N ALA A 144 24.13 -54.95 -22.96
CA ALA A 144 24.92 -53.73 -23.15
C ALA A 144 25.64 -53.30 -21.86
N SER A 145 25.07 -53.63 -20.69
CA SER A 145 25.72 -53.38 -19.38
C SER A 145 26.94 -54.26 -19.10
N LYS A 146 27.08 -55.40 -19.81
CA LYS A 146 28.15 -56.39 -19.62
C LYS A 146 29.21 -56.33 -20.72
N SER A 147 29.03 -55.47 -21.72
CA SER A 147 29.92 -55.36 -22.86
C SER A 147 31.08 -54.40 -22.56
N ARG A 148 32.27 -54.66 -23.12
CA ARG A 148 33.41 -53.72 -23.07
C ARG A 148 33.43 -52.73 -24.24
N ALA A 149 32.67 -53.01 -25.30
CA ALA A 149 32.69 -52.24 -26.55
C ALA A 149 31.60 -51.16 -26.61
N VAL A 150 30.45 -51.39 -25.98
CA VAL A 150 29.26 -50.52 -26.02
C VAL A 150 28.67 -50.40 -24.62
N ARG A 151 28.11 -49.24 -24.29
CA ARG A 151 27.50 -48.94 -22.99
C ARG A 151 26.01 -48.64 -23.15
N PRO A 152 25.18 -48.85 -22.10
CA PRO A 152 23.77 -48.47 -22.14
C PRO A 152 23.52 -46.99 -22.50
N SER A 153 24.48 -46.10 -22.19
CA SER A 153 24.44 -44.67 -22.56
C SER A 153 24.48 -44.42 -24.07
N ASP A 154 24.97 -45.38 -24.87
CA ASP A 154 25.06 -45.21 -26.33
C ASP A 154 23.68 -45.28 -27.01
N TRP A 155 22.66 -45.78 -26.28
CA TRP A 155 21.25 -45.73 -26.70
C TRP A 155 20.54 -44.44 -26.27
N GLU A 156 21.17 -43.61 -25.44
CA GLU A 156 20.60 -42.35 -24.94
C GLU A 156 20.87 -41.21 -25.92
N LYS A 157 19.82 -40.65 -26.51
CA LYS A 157 19.90 -39.38 -27.22
C LYS A 157 19.50 -38.24 -26.29
N TRP A 158 20.50 -37.49 -25.86
CA TRP A 158 20.30 -36.28 -25.07
C TRP A 158 19.94 -35.11 -25.97
N THR A 159 18.82 -34.46 -25.66
CA THR A 159 18.32 -33.31 -26.42
C THR A 159 18.02 -32.19 -25.45
N GLU A 160 18.50 -30.98 -25.75
CA GLU A 160 18.15 -29.79 -24.98
C GLU A 160 16.81 -29.28 -25.46
N VAL A 161 15.83 -29.25 -24.56
CA VAL A 161 14.49 -28.73 -24.84
C VAL A 161 14.28 -27.49 -23.99
N THR A 162 14.07 -26.37 -24.66
CA THR A 162 13.71 -25.11 -24.04
C THR A 162 12.21 -25.10 -23.75
N GLU A 163 11.84 -25.15 -22.48
CA GLU A 163 10.44 -25.15 -22.04
C GLU A 163 10.10 -23.86 -21.30
N ILE A 164 8.88 -23.36 -21.53
CA ILE A 164 8.34 -22.22 -20.79
C ILE A 164 7.57 -22.81 -19.60
N VAL A 165 8.14 -22.69 -18.40
CA VAL A 165 7.55 -23.22 -17.17
C VAL A 165 6.98 -22.10 -16.30
N PRO A 166 5.87 -22.34 -15.57
CA PRO A 166 5.38 -21.39 -14.58
C PRO A 166 6.34 -21.33 -13.39
N ALA A 167 6.85 -20.15 -13.09
CA ALA A 167 7.68 -19.85 -11.94
C ALA A 167 6.93 -18.93 -10.95
N VAL A 168 7.29 -19.03 -9.68
CA VAL A 168 6.77 -18.13 -8.65
C VAL A 168 7.22 -16.70 -8.94
N CYS A 169 6.30 -15.73 -8.87
CA CYS A 169 6.66 -14.34 -9.05
C CYS A 169 7.50 -13.86 -7.85
N GLU A 170 8.79 -13.61 -8.09
CA GLU A 170 9.75 -13.13 -7.08
C GLU A 170 9.33 -11.79 -6.44
N ALA A 171 8.66 -10.92 -7.19
CA ALA A 171 8.23 -9.62 -6.69
C ALA A 171 7.12 -9.70 -5.62
N CYS A 172 6.37 -10.80 -5.55
CA CYS A 172 5.28 -10.97 -4.58
C CYS A 172 5.34 -12.31 -3.81
N ASP A 173 6.42 -13.07 -3.96
CA ASP A 173 6.58 -14.42 -3.42
C ASP A 173 5.34 -15.31 -3.68
N GLY A 174 4.75 -15.21 -4.87
CA GLY A 174 3.57 -16.00 -5.24
C GLY A 174 2.22 -15.49 -4.74
N LYS A 175 2.19 -14.41 -3.96
CA LYS A 175 0.95 -13.91 -3.32
C LYS A 175 0.01 -13.17 -4.27
N GLY A 176 0.50 -12.75 -5.43
CA GLY A 176 -0.25 -11.90 -6.37
C GLY A 176 -0.44 -10.45 -5.90
N ALA A 177 -0.14 -10.13 -4.65
CA ALA A 177 -0.21 -8.79 -4.08
C ALA A 177 1.07 -8.42 -3.33
N ILE A 178 1.41 -7.14 -3.37
CA ILE A 178 2.51 -6.51 -2.64
C ILE A 178 1.91 -5.82 -1.43
N SER A 179 2.25 -6.32 -0.23
CA SER A 179 1.79 -5.73 1.03
C SER A 179 2.68 -4.57 1.44
N ALA A 180 2.07 -3.50 1.93
CA ALA A 180 2.78 -2.42 2.62
C ALA A 180 3.22 -2.82 4.03
N ARG A 181 2.69 -3.93 4.58
CA ARG A 181 2.98 -4.39 5.93
C ARG A 181 4.49 -4.60 6.13
N CYS A 182 5.03 -3.98 7.16
CA CYS A 182 6.42 -4.19 7.54
C CYS A 182 6.65 -5.63 7.99
N ARG A 183 7.87 -6.12 7.79
CA ARG A 183 8.31 -7.45 8.24
C ARG A 183 8.27 -7.65 9.76
N CYS A 184 8.06 -6.60 10.56
CA CYS A 184 7.72 -6.73 11.98
C CYS A 184 6.27 -7.21 12.21
N GLY A 185 5.53 -7.54 11.17
CA GLY A 185 4.15 -8.00 11.23
C GLY A 185 3.13 -6.88 11.37
N GLY A 186 3.52 -5.62 11.11
CA GLY A 186 2.63 -4.46 11.28
C GLY A 186 2.70 -3.79 12.64
N LYS A 187 3.48 -4.34 13.59
CA LYS A 187 3.48 -3.90 14.99
C LYS A 187 4.22 -2.58 15.24
N GLY A 188 5.12 -2.19 14.35
CA GLY A 188 5.99 -1.02 14.57
C GLY A 188 7.15 -1.28 15.54
N GLU A 189 7.16 -2.41 16.24
CA GLU A 189 8.16 -2.75 17.27
C GLU A 189 8.78 -4.13 17.05
N VAL A 190 9.97 -4.33 17.60
CA VAL A 190 10.74 -5.59 17.55
C VAL A 190 11.30 -5.87 18.94
N LEU A 191 11.35 -7.15 19.32
CA LEU A 191 11.94 -7.57 20.59
C LEU A 191 13.41 -7.13 20.70
N ASP A 192 13.73 -6.36 21.73
CA ASP A 192 15.10 -6.04 22.11
C ASP A 192 15.69 -7.24 22.85
N ARG A 193 16.48 -8.05 22.12
CA ARG A 193 17.10 -9.26 22.68
C ARG A 193 18.08 -8.97 23.81
N ILE A 194 18.72 -7.81 23.80
CA ILE A 194 19.72 -7.42 24.80
C ILE A 194 18.98 -7.04 26.08
N ALA A 195 18.09 -6.06 26.00
CA ALA A 195 17.32 -5.60 27.16
C ALA A 195 16.42 -6.70 27.73
N THR A 196 15.87 -7.58 26.88
CA THR A 196 15.08 -8.74 27.32
C THR A 196 15.93 -9.72 28.13
N LYS A 197 17.18 -9.97 27.72
CA LYS A 197 18.09 -10.87 28.44
C LYS A 197 18.52 -10.29 29.78
N GLU A 198 18.76 -8.98 29.85
CA GLU A 198 19.15 -8.28 31.08
C GLU A 198 18.03 -8.21 32.12
N ARG A 199 16.79 -7.96 31.67
CA ARG A 199 15.65 -7.77 32.58
C ARG A 199 14.86 -9.05 32.86
N GLY A 200 15.09 -10.12 32.10
CA GLY A 200 14.33 -11.37 32.21
C GLY A 200 12.88 -11.29 31.74
N VAL A 201 12.45 -10.16 31.19
CA VAL A 201 11.10 -9.90 30.68
C VAL A 201 11.17 -9.34 29.25
N PRO A 202 10.18 -9.61 28.37
CA PRO A 202 10.18 -9.08 27.01
C PRO A 202 10.20 -7.55 26.97
N VAL A 203 11.28 -6.98 26.44
CA VAL A 203 11.41 -5.55 26.16
C VAL A 203 11.34 -5.34 24.66
N PHE A 204 10.50 -4.41 24.20
CA PHE A 204 10.36 -4.08 22.78
C PHE A 204 11.04 -2.74 22.49
N LYS A 205 11.66 -2.66 21.31
CA LYS A 205 12.21 -1.43 20.74
C LYS A 205 11.51 -1.10 19.43
N THR A 206 11.58 0.18 19.02
CA THR A 206 11.06 0.64 17.74
C THR A 206 11.69 -0.14 16.58
N CYS A 207 10.87 -0.57 15.63
CA CYS A 207 11.33 -1.28 14.46
C CYS A 207 12.10 -0.32 13.53
N GLU A 208 13.40 -0.55 13.35
CA GLU A 208 14.28 0.26 12.50
C GLU A 208 13.85 0.28 11.02
N ARG A 209 13.15 -0.75 10.54
CA ARG A 209 12.71 -0.83 9.13
C ARG A 209 11.57 0.09 8.77
N CYS A 210 10.63 0.29 9.69
CA CYS A 210 9.45 1.13 9.48
C CYS A 210 9.41 2.34 10.42
N SER A 211 10.46 2.55 11.20
CA SER A 211 10.56 3.62 12.19
C SER A 211 9.33 3.74 13.11
N GLY A 212 8.73 2.62 13.49
CA GLY A 212 7.53 2.59 14.33
C GLY A 212 6.19 2.54 13.60
N GLU A 213 6.13 2.82 12.29
CA GLU A 213 4.85 2.93 11.56
C GLU A 213 4.16 1.57 11.32
N GLY A 214 4.91 0.48 11.32
CA GLY A 214 4.39 -0.86 11.02
C GLY A 214 4.17 -1.13 9.52
N TYR A 215 4.35 -0.15 8.64
CA TYR A 215 4.26 -0.31 7.19
C TYR A 215 5.32 0.51 6.44
N SER A 216 5.54 0.18 5.17
CA SER A 216 6.45 0.91 4.29
C SER A 216 5.74 2.11 3.64
N ARG A 217 6.35 3.29 3.72
CA ARG A 217 5.91 4.50 3.01
C ARG A 217 6.03 4.37 1.49
N VAL A 218 5.22 5.11 0.73
CA VAL A 218 5.38 5.29 -0.71
C VAL A 218 6.73 5.96 -0.94
N SER A 219 7.60 5.28 -1.68
CA SER A 219 8.88 5.90 -2.04
C SER A 219 8.65 7.07 -2.99
N SER A 220 9.29 8.21 -2.70
CA SER A 220 9.28 9.38 -3.60
C SER A 220 9.80 9.03 -5.00
N ALA A 221 10.68 8.03 -5.11
CA ALA A 221 11.16 7.49 -6.39
C ALA A 221 10.04 6.85 -7.23
N THR A 222 9.03 6.24 -6.59
CA THR A 222 7.87 5.69 -7.31
C THR A 222 7.01 6.81 -7.89
N VAL A 223 6.80 7.88 -7.13
CA VAL A 223 6.08 9.07 -7.60
C VAL A 223 6.83 9.73 -8.76
N HIS A 224 8.16 9.89 -8.62
CA HIS A 224 9.00 10.42 -9.69
C HIS A 224 8.90 9.59 -10.97
N ARG A 225 9.06 8.26 -10.88
CA ARG A 225 8.92 7.34 -12.01
C ARG A 225 7.55 7.42 -12.68
N ALA A 226 6.49 7.69 -11.91
CA ALA A 226 5.16 7.88 -12.49
C ALA A 226 5.07 9.15 -13.33
N ILE A 227 5.64 10.26 -12.84
CA ILE A 227 5.64 11.55 -13.54
C ILE A 227 6.53 11.52 -14.79
N LEU A 228 7.68 10.83 -14.72
CA LEU A 228 8.59 10.66 -15.87
C LEU A 228 7.92 10.05 -17.11
N LYS A 229 6.79 9.34 -16.96
CA LYS A 229 6.03 8.80 -18.09
C LYS A 229 5.50 9.87 -19.04
N ARG A 230 5.27 11.09 -18.55
CA ARG A 230 4.82 12.24 -19.35
C ARG A 230 5.79 13.41 -19.35
N LEU A 231 6.70 13.47 -18.38
CA LEU A 231 7.76 14.46 -18.29
C LEU A 231 9.14 13.77 -18.28
N PRO A 232 9.60 13.20 -19.41
CA PRO A 232 10.88 12.49 -19.46
C PRO A 232 12.09 13.39 -19.15
N GLU A 233 11.98 14.69 -19.44
CA GLU A 233 13.03 15.69 -19.20
C GLU A 233 13.15 16.12 -17.73
N LEU A 234 12.29 15.62 -16.83
CA LEU A 234 12.34 15.99 -15.41
C LEU A 234 13.55 15.33 -14.73
N HIS A 235 14.62 16.08 -14.57
CA HIS A 235 15.82 15.58 -13.92
C HIS A 235 15.62 15.30 -12.41
N GLN A 236 16.29 14.28 -11.89
CA GLN A 236 16.23 13.84 -10.47
C GLN A 236 16.53 14.98 -9.49
N SER A 237 17.46 15.89 -9.82
CA SER A 237 17.79 17.04 -8.95
C SER A 237 16.66 18.07 -8.89
N SER A 238 15.93 18.28 -9.98
CA SER A 238 14.75 19.16 -10.01
C SER A 238 13.62 18.54 -9.21
N TRP A 239 13.44 17.22 -9.35
CA TRP A 239 12.50 16.46 -8.53
C TRP A 239 12.80 16.61 -7.04
N SER A 240 14.03 16.30 -6.60
CA SER A 240 14.38 16.29 -5.19
C SER A 240 14.28 17.67 -4.53
N ARG A 241 14.61 18.75 -5.26
CA ARG A 241 14.64 20.11 -4.72
C ARG A 241 13.28 20.81 -4.74
N ASN A 242 12.45 20.58 -5.75
CA ASN A 242 11.21 21.33 -5.96
C ASN A 242 9.95 20.47 -5.82
N TRP A 243 9.93 19.29 -6.43
CA TRP A 243 8.72 18.49 -6.53
C TRP A 243 8.49 17.60 -5.31
N LYS A 244 9.55 17.00 -4.76
CA LYS A 244 9.46 16.16 -3.57
C LYS A 244 8.95 16.95 -2.35
N PRO A 245 9.48 18.13 -2.00
CA PRO A 245 8.94 18.91 -0.88
C PRO A 245 7.48 19.33 -1.11
N PHE A 246 7.13 19.64 -2.36
CA PHE A 246 5.74 19.97 -2.72
C PHE A 246 4.81 18.76 -2.55
N TYR A 247 5.24 17.57 -2.96
CA TYR A 247 4.53 16.31 -2.72
C TYR A 247 4.32 16.04 -1.22
N GLU A 248 5.37 16.17 -0.41
CA GLU A 248 5.30 15.98 1.05
C GLU A 248 4.36 17.01 1.70
N MET A 249 4.36 18.25 1.22
CA MET A 249 3.41 19.28 1.66
C MET A 249 1.95 18.90 1.35
N LEU A 250 1.66 18.29 0.20
CA LEU A 250 0.30 17.82 -0.12
C LEU A 250 -0.16 16.70 0.82
N VAL A 251 0.75 15.83 1.25
CA VAL A 251 0.46 14.81 2.28
C VAL A 251 0.14 15.49 3.62
N ASP A 252 0.92 16.50 4.01
CA ASP A 252 0.65 17.28 5.22
C ASP A 252 -0.69 18.01 5.18
N VAL A 253 -1.13 18.50 4.02
CA VAL A 253 -2.44 19.12 3.83
C VAL A 253 -3.57 18.14 4.16
N LEU A 254 -3.45 16.87 3.76
CA LEU A 254 -4.43 15.84 4.11
C LEU A 254 -4.51 15.62 5.63
N TYR A 255 -3.36 15.49 6.31
CA TYR A 255 -3.33 15.35 7.76
C TYR A 255 -3.87 16.59 8.49
N LYS A 256 -3.56 17.80 8.00
CA LYS A 256 -4.12 19.04 8.55
C LYS A 256 -5.64 19.09 8.37
N GLY A 257 -6.14 18.67 7.20
CA GLY A 257 -7.57 18.53 6.93
C GLY A 257 -8.24 17.55 7.89
N GLU A 258 -7.66 16.37 8.09
CA GLU A 258 -8.16 15.36 9.04
C GLU A 258 -8.23 15.92 10.47
N ARG A 259 -7.18 16.61 10.93
CA ARG A 259 -7.17 17.27 12.26
C ARG A 259 -8.22 18.36 12.38
N GLN A 260 -8.42 19.16 11.35
CA GLN A 260 -9.47 20.18 11.34
C GLN A 260 -10.86 19.55 11.42
N ALA A 261 -11.11 18.49 10.65
CA ALA A 261 -12.36 17.75 10.70
C ALA A 261 -12.58 17.11 12.08
N ALA A 262 -11.54 16.55 12.69
CA ALA A 262 -11.61 16.01 14.05
C ALA A 262 -11.96 17.09 15.08
N SER A 263 -11.36 18.29 14.98
CA SER A 263 -11.68 19.40 15.87
C SER A 263 -13.13 19.90 15.70
N GLU A 264 -13.62 20.04 14.46
CA GLU A 264 -15.01 20.43 14.23
C GLU A 264 -16.01 19.36 14.69
N PHE A 265 -15.66 18.08 14.52
CA PHE A 265 -16.45 16.97 15.05
C PHE A 265 -16.49 16.98 16.57
N GLU A 266 -15.36 17.23 17.22
CA GLU A 266 -15.27 17.35 18.69
C GLU A 266 -16.08 18.52 19.21
N LYS A 267 -16.06 19.68 18.54
CA LYS A 267 -16.92 20.82 18.89
C LYS A 267 -18.40 20.50 18.73
N ALA A 268 -18.77 19.76 17.70
CA ALA A 268 -20.15 19.35 17.46
C ALA A 268 -20.66 18.26 18.42
N THR A 269 -19.73 17.62 19.15
CA THR A 269 -20.02 16.54 20.11
C THR A 269 -19.64 16.92 21.55
N ALA A 270 -19.26 18.18 21.78
CA ALA A 270 -19.04 18.73 23.10
C ALA A 270 -20.38 19.21 23.64
N TYR A 271 -20.85 18.56 24.72
CA TYR A 271 -21.99 18.95 25.52
C TYR A 271 -21.51 19.50 26.86
#